data_AF-A0A7U2RAK1-F1
#
_entry.id   AF-A0A7U2RAK1-F1
#
_cell.length_a   1.000
_cell.length_b   1.000
_cell.length_c   1.000
_cell.angle_alpha   90.00
_cell.angle_beta   90.00
_cell.angle_gamma   90.00
#
_symmetry.space_group_name_H-M   'P 1'
#
loop_
_entity.id
_entity.type
_entity.pdbx_description
1 polymer ?
#
loop_
_entity_poly.entity_id
_entity_poly.type
_entity_poly.pdbx_seq_one_letter_code
_entity_poly.pdbx_strand_id
1 'polypeptide(L)'
;METQKKLKDSEILEQVLFALRVNKKQFSEELGYKSHMSIYYVGNETNRITQDMINRIIIRYPEVNPIFLQKGEGDPLRFKTQSKAEKFNHEKPIITIEQFASIPEKLNDIELKINEQSEILKKILSFYKNK
;
A
#
# COMPACT_ATOMS: atom_id res chain seq x y z
N MET A 1 -16.97 -9.27 -36.46
CA MET A 1 -16.92 -8.63 -35.13
C MET A 1 -16.39 -9.66 -34.17
N GLU A 2 -15.12 -9.56 -33.78
CA GLU A 2 -14.54 -10.46 -32.78
C GLU A 2 -15.14 -10.13 -31.42
N THR A 3 -15.99 -11.01 -30.90
CA THR A 3 -16.44 -10.95 -29.51
C THR A 3 -15.22 -11.14 -28.62
N GLN A 4 -14.74 -10.07 -28.00
CA GLN A 4 -13.70 -10.13 -26.98
C GLN A 4 -14.17 -11.13 -25.90
N LYS A 5 -13.42 -12.22 -25.74
CA LYS A 5 -13.72 -13.28 -24.77
C LYS A 5 -13.60 -12.68 -23.38
N LYS A 6 -14.73 -12.51 -22.69
CA LYS A 6 -14.77 -12.05 -21.30
C LYS A 6 -14.03 -13.06 -20.42
N LEU A 7 -13.04 -12.58 -19.67
CA LEU A 7 -12.32 -13.41 -18.70
C LEU A 7 -13.27 -13.91 -17.62
N LYS A 8 -13.06 -15.14 -17.18
CA LYS A 8 -13.73 -15.70 -16.01
C LYS A 8 -13.11 -15.12 -14.74
N ASP A 9 -13.89 -15.09 -13.66
CA ASP A 9 -13.45 -14.66 -12.33
C ASP A 9 -12.23 -15.45 -11.82
N SER A 10 -12.15 -16.74 -12.14
CA SER A 10 -10.97 -17.57 -11.86
C SER A 10 -9.72 -17.05 -12.58
N GLU A 11 -9.83 -16.72 -13.86
CA GLU A 11 -8.75 -16.19 -14.70
C GLU A 11 -8.32 -14.79 -14.22
N ILE A 12 -9.28 -13.94 -13.83
CA ILE A 12 -9.02 -12.61 -13.26
C ILE A 12 -8.21 -12.76 -11.96
N LEU A 13 -8.63 -13.66 -11.08
CA LEU A 13 -7.95 -13.88 -9.80
C LEU A 13 -6.52 -14.44 -10.00
N GLU A 14 -6.34 -15.42 -10.88
CA GLU A 14 -5.01 -15.97 -11.18
C GLU A 14 -4.06 -14.92 -11.76
N GLN A 15 -4.54 -14.07 -12.67
CA GLN A 15 -3.73 -12.99 -13.23
C GLN A 15 -3.34 -11.94 -12.18
N VAL A 16 -4.24 -11.61 -11.25
CA VAL A 16 -3.93 -10.72 -10.13
C VAL A 16 -2.90 -11.35 -9.19
N LEU A 17 -3.04 -12.64 -8.83
CA LEU A 17 -2.07 -13.36 -8.00
C LEU A 17 -0.70 -13.41 -8.65
N PHE A 18 -0.66 -13.69 -9.96
CA PHE A 18 0.56 -13.71 -10.75
C PHE A 18 1.23 -12.33 -10.78
N ALA A 19 0.46 -11.27 -11.03
CA ALA A 19 0.97 -9.91 -11.08
C ALA A 19 1.50 -9.43 -9.72
N LEU A 20 0.84 -9.82 -8.62
CA LEU A 20 1.27 -9.52 -7.24
C LEU A 20 2.42 -10.43 -6.76
N ARG A 21 2.75 -11.50 -7.49
CA ARG A 21 3.75 -12.52 -7.11
C ARG A 21 3.47 -13.18 -5.76
N VAL A 22 2.20 -13.43 -5.46
CA VAL A 22 1.75 -14.09 -4.21
C VAL A 22 0.98 -15.36 -4.53
N ASN A 23 1.07 -16.34 -3.63
CA ASN A 23 0.26 -17.57 -3.74
C ASN A 23 -1.11 -17.38 -3.06
N LYS A 24 -2.08 -18.27 -3.37
CA LYS A 24 -3.46 -18.22 -2.85
C LYS A 24 -3.54 -18.20 -1.32
N LYS A 25 -2.64 -18.93 -0.65
CA LYS A 25 -2.61 -19.01 0.82
C LYS A 25 -2.22 -17.65 1.41
N GLN A 26 -1.07 -17.13 1.00
CA GLN A 26 -0.57 -15.83 1.42
C GLN A 26 -1.59 -14.73 1.11
N PHE A 27 -2.15 -14.73 -0.10
CA PHE A 27 -3.17 -13.77 -0.50
C PHE A 27 -4.39 -13.80 0.42
N SER A 28 -4.89 -14.99 0.77
CA SER A 28 -6.01 -15.14 1.69
C SER A 28 -5.70 -14.63 3.11
N GLU A 29 -4.51 -14.89 3.63
CA GLU A 29 -4.07 -14.44 4.95
C GLU A 29 -4.00 -12.90 4.99
N GLU A 30 -3.41 -12.32 3.95
CA GLU A 30 -3.26 -10.86 3.82
C GLU A 30 -4.59 -10.11 3.67
N LEU A 31 -5.63 -10.76 3.14
CA LEU A 31 -7.00 -10.22 3.06
C LEU A 31 -7.83 -10.43 4.33
N GLY A 32 -7.26 -11.05 5.37
CA GLY A 32 -7.90 -11.27 6.66
C GLY A 32 -9.04 -12.29 6.61
N TYR A 33 -9.02 -13.24 5.67
CA TYR A 33 -9.98 -14.34 5.66
C TYR A 33 -9.62 -15.39 6.72
N LYS A 34 -10.61 -15.85 7.49
CA LYS A 34 -10.45 -16.92 8.48
C LYS A 34 -10.13 -18.29 7.85
N SER A 35 -10.42 -18.45 6.56
CA SER A 35 -10.17 -19.68 5.81
C SER A 35 -9.81 -19.35 4.36
N HIS A 36 -8.81 -20.05 3.83
CA HIS A 36 -8.37 -19.93 2.43
C HIS A 36 -9.42 -20.38 1.41
N MET A 37 -10.48 -21.06 1.88
CA MET A 37 -11.55 -21.60 1.05
C MET A 37 -12.23 -20.54 0.18
N SER A 38 -12.39 -19.30 0.67
CA SER A 38 -13.02 -18.23 -0.11
C SER A 38 -12.24 -17.90 -1.39
N ILE A 39 -10.91 -17.98 -1.36
CA ILE A 39 -10.04 -17.77 -2.52
C ILE A 39 -9.99 -19.03 -3.41
N TYR A 40 -9.95 -20.22 -2.79
CA TYR A 40 -9.97 -21.49 -3.53
C TYR A 40 -11.27 -21.71 -4.32
N TYR A 41 -12.42 -21.34 -3.76
CA TYR A 41 -13.71 -21.48 -4.45
C TYR A 41 -13.85 -20.56 -5.66
N VAL A 42 -13.23 -19.37 -5.64
CA VAL A 42 -13.16 -18.50 -6.82
C VAL A 42 -12.20 -19.09 -7.87
N GLY A 43 -11.03 -19.57 -7.43
CA GLY A 43 -10.08 -20.23 -8.33
C GLY A 43 -10.61 -21.50 -9.02
N ASN A 44 -11.53 -22.22 -8.37
CA ASN A 44 -12.18 -23.42 -8.90
C ASN A 44 -13.52 -23.11 -9.59
N GLU A 45 -13.78 -21.86 -9.97
CA GLU A 45 -15.02 -21.40 -10.64
C GLU A 45 -16.33 -21.67 -9.87
N THR A 46 -16.23 -22.03 -8.59
CA THR A 46 -17.38 -22.33 -7.74
C THR A 46 -18.07 -21.06 -7.27
N ASN A 47 -17.31 -19.99 -7.05
CA ASN A 47 -17.82 -18.69 -6.60
C ASN A 47 -17.33 -17.55 -7.49
N ARG A 48 -18.13 -16.49 -7.57
CA ARG A 48 -17.76 -15.23 -8.21
C ARG A 48 -16.92 -14.35 -7.29
N ILE A 49 -16.14 -13.44 -7.86
CA ILE A 49 -15.49 -12.37 -7.11
C ILE A 49 -16.58 -11.42 -6.60
N THR A 50 -16.77 -11.38 -5.28
CA THR A 50 -17.79 -10.53 -4.66
C THR A 50 -17.28 -9.10 -4.47
N GLN A 51 -18.20 -8.14 -4.32
CA GLN A 51 -17.83 -6.76 -4.03
C GLN A 51 -17.04 -6.61 -2.72
N ASP A 52 -17.36 -7.43 -1.70
CA ASP A 52 -16.60 -7.47 -0.45
C ASP A 52 -15.15 -7.92 -0.68
N MET A 53 -14.94 -8.95 -1.50
CA MET A 53 -13.61 -9.42 -1.88
C MET A 53 -12.84 -8.33 -2.63
N ILE A 54 -13.47 -7.65 -3.59
CA ILE A 54 -12.88 -6.53 -4.32
C ILE A 54 -12.44 -5.43 -3.35
N ASN A 55 -13.31 -5.03 -2.41
CA ASN A 55 -13.00 -4.00 -1.44
C ASN A 55 -11.80 -4.37 -0.57
N ARG A 56 -11.76 -5.62 -0.07
CA ARG A 56 -10.60 -6.12 0.70
C ARG A 56 -9.31 -6.10 -0.12
N ILE A 57 -9.39 -6.54 -1.38
CA ILE A 57 -8.24 -6.54 -2.29
C ILE A 57 -7.72 -5.13 -2.52
N ILE A 58 -8.59 -4.17 -2.81
CA ILE A 58 -8.19 -2.77 -3.07
C ILE A 58 -7.60 -2.13 -1.81
N ILE A 59 -8.17 -2.40 -0.63
CA ILE A 59 -7.64 -1.91 0.65
C ILE A 59 -6.24 -2.48 0.92
N ARG A 60 -6.05 -3.78 0.68
CA ARG A 60 -4.79 -4.47 0.96
C ARG A 60 -3.72 -4.21 -0.10
N TYR A 61 -4.10 -4.17 -1.37
CA TYR A 61 -3.26 -4.00 -2.55
C TYR A 61 -3.79 -2.83 -3.41
N PRO A 62 -3.54 -1.56 -3.02
CA PRO A 62 -4.00 -0.38 -3.75
C PRO A 62 -3.50 -0.30 -5.20
N GLU A 63 -2.42 -1.02 -5.51
CA GLU A 63 -1.85 -1.19 -6.85
C GLU A 63 -2.73 -2.03 -7.79
N VAL A 64 -3.65 -2.85 -7.26
CA VAL A 64 -4.55 -3.66 -8.08
C VAL A 64 -5.58 -2.78 -8.77
N ASN A 65 -5.83 -3.06 -10.05
CA ASN A 65 -6.82 -2.34 -10.84
C ASN A 65 -8.26 -2.82 -10.53
N PRO A 66 -9.13 -1.96 -9.96
CA PRO A 66 -10.51 -2.32 -9.66
C PRO A 66 -11.33 -2.66 -10.91
N ILE A 67 -11.03 -2.01 -12.04
CA ILE A 67 -11.74 -2.25 -13.31
C ILE A 67 -11.42 -3.67 -13.80
N PHE A 68 -10.16 -4.09 -13.67
CA PHE A 68 -9.76 -5.44 -14.01
C PHE A 68 -10.45 -6.48 -13.12
N LEU A 69 -10.54 -6.25 -11.81
CA LEU A 69 -11.25 -7.15 -10.89
C LEU A 69 -12.75 -7.31 -11.24
N GLN A 70 -13.39 -6.24 -11.72
CA GLN A 70 -14.84 -6.23 -12.00
C GLN A 70 -15.20 -6.73 -13.40
N LYS A 71 -14.34 -6.45 -14.38
CA LYS A 71 -14.65 -6.64 -15.80
C LYS A 71 -13.68 -7.56 -16.53
N GLY A 72 -12.50 -7.81 -15.96
CA GLY A 72 -11.38 -8.46 -16.66
C GLY A 72 -10.78 -7.60 -17.77
N GLU A 73 -10.99 -6.28 -17.73
CA GLU A 73 -10.55 -5.34 -18.77
C GLU A 73 -9.33 -4.54 -18.30
N GLY A 74 -8.34 -4.39 -19.18
CA GLY A 74 -7.09 -3.67 -18.92
C GLY A 74 -6.04 -4.50 -18.17
N ASP A 75 -5.08 -3.83 -17.54
CA ASP A 75 -4.02 -4.50 -16.77
C ASP A 75 -4.47 -4.85 -15.34
N PRO A 76 -4.02 -6.00 -14.78
CA PRO A 76 -4.33 -6.39 -13.40
C PRO A 76 -3.82 -5.42 -12.34
N LEU A 77 -2.71 -4.74 -12.64
CA LEU A 77 -2.13 -3.70 -11.80
C LEU A 77 -2.23 -2.37 -12.52
N ARG A 78 -2.47 -1.30 -11.77
CA ARG A 78 -2.35 0.06 -12.28
C ARG A 78 -0.87 0.33 -12.55
N PHE A 79 -0.53 0.92 -13.70
CA PHE A 79 0.81 1.43 -13.99
C PHE A 79 1.15 2.63 -13.08
N LYS A 80 1.44 2.30 -11.82
CA LYS A 80 2.35 2.94 -10.89
C LYS A 80 2.80 1.80 -9.98
N THR A 81 3.74 1.00 -10.45
CA THR A 81 4.66 0.27 -9.58
C THR A 81 5.36 1.30 -8.72
N GLN A 82 4.70 1.71 -7.63
CA GLN A 82 5.38 1.92 -6.38
C GLN A 82 5.13 0.66 -5.58
N SER A 83 5.95 -0.35 -5.88
CA SER A 83 6.09 -1.56 -5.09
C SER A 83 6.04 -1.18 -3.60
N LYS A 84 5.42 -1.94 -2.70
CA LYS A 84 5.61 -1.69 -1.25
C LYS A 84 7.08 -1.78 -0.80
N ALA A 85 7.99 -2.29 -1.66
CA ALA A 85 9.44 -2.14 -1.50
C ALA A 85 9.95 -0.69 -1.69
N GLU A 86 9.20 0.17 -2.39
CA GLU A 86 9.53 1.58 -2.62
C GLU A 86 9.09 2.52 -1.50
N LYS A 87 8.36 2.05 -0.49
CA LYS A 87 8.28 2.81 0.77
C LYS A 87 9.64 2.91 1.49
N PHE A 88 10.66 2.21 0.98
CA PHE A 88 12.08 2.41 1.33
C PHE A 88 12.97 2.79 0.13
N ASN A 89 12.41 3.04 -1.05
CA ASN A 89 13.12 3.76 -2.11
C ASN A 89 12.70 5.23 -2.03
N HIS A 90 13.22 5.94 -1.03
CA HIS A 90 13.65 7.29 -1.37
C HIS A 90 14.60 7.10 -2.56
N GLU A 91 14.28 7.68 -3.72
CA GLU A 91 15.34 8.06 -4.66
C GLU A 91 16.47 8.58 -3.78
N LYS A 92 17.64 7.90 -3.74
CA LYS A 92 18.75 8.38 -2.89
C LYS A 92 18.88 9.85 -3.25
N PRO A 93 18.57 10.78 -2.34
CA PRO A 93 18.63 12.18 -2.71
C PRO A 93 20.07 12.38 -3.17
N ILE A 94 20.24 12.81 -4.42
CA ILE A 94 21.55 13.21 -4.90
C ILE A 94 21.85 14.49 -4.13
N ILE A 95 22.49 14.34 -2.98
CA ILE A 95 22.88 15.43 -2.11
C ILE A 95 24.12 16.05 -2.76
N THR A 96 24.02 17.32 -3.12
CA THR A 96 25.17 18.11 -3.57
C THR A 96 26.17 18.28 -2.42
N ILE A 97 27.44 18.51 -2.75
CA ILE A 97 28.49 18.70 -1.73
C ILE A 97 28.16 19.91 -0.84
N GLU A 98 27.57 20.96 -1.42
CA GLU A 98 27.11 22.14 -0.68
C GLU A 98 25.98 21.79 0.31
N GLN A 99 25.02 20.97 -0.12
CA GLN A 99 23.95 20.50 0.76
C GLN A 99 24.50 19.66 1.92
N PHE A 100 25.49 18.80 1.67
CA PHE A 100 26.14 18.02 2.72
C PHE A 100 26.92 18.91 3.70
N ALA A 101 27.66 19.90 3.19
CA ALA A 101 28.38 20.87 4.02
C ALA A 101 27.45 21.69 4.93
N SER A 102 26.21 21.94 4.50
CA SER A 102 25.20 22.67 5.29
C SER A 102 24.50 21.84 6.39
N ILE A 103 24.76 20.52 6.46
CA ILE A 103 24.08 19.64 7.43
C ILE A 103 24.36 20.03 8.88
N PRO A 104 25.60 20.32 9.31
CA PRO A 104 25.87 20.69 10.71
C PRO A 104 25.09 21.91 11.19
N GLU A 105 24.99 22.95 10.35
CA GLU A 105 24.23 24.17 10.67
C GLU A 105 22.73 23.86 10.81
N LYS A 106 22.18 23.10 9.86
CA LYS A 106 20.77 22.68 9.91
C LYS A 106 20.46 21.82 11.13
N LEU A 107 21.38 20.94 11.53
CA LEU A 107 21.22 20.12 12.73
C LEU A 107 21.15 20.99 13.99
N ASN A 108 22.02 22.00 14.09
CA ASN A 108 22.01 22.96 15.20
C ASN A 108 20.71 23.76 15.24
N ASP A 109 20.20 24.23 14.11
CA ASP A 109 18.92 24.94 14.03
C ASP A 109 17.73 24.07 14.47
N ILE A 110 17.76 22.78 14.12
CA ILE A 110 16.74 21.82 14.53
C ILE A 110 16.82 21.60 16.05
N GLU A 111 18.02 21.44 16.60
CA GLU A 111 18.22 21.26 18.04
C GLU A 111 17.68 22.46 18.84
N LEU A 112 17.97 23.69 18.39
CA LEU A 112 17.43 24.91 18.99
C LEU A 112 15.90 24.92 18.99
N LYS A 113 15.27 24.62 17.84
CA LYS A 113 13.80 24.57 17.73
C LYS A 113 13.17 23.51 18.63
N ILE A 114 13.81 22.34 18.76
CA ILE A 114 13.34 21.27 19.65
C ILE A 114 13.39 21.74 21.10
N ASN A 115 14.48 22.38 21.51
CA ASN A 115 14.64 22.88 22.87
C ASN A 115 13.59 23.97 23.20
N GLU A 116 13.35 24.91 22.29
CA GLU A 116 12.30 25.92 22.44
C GLU A 116 10.91 25.29 22.63
N GLN A 117 10.55 24.31 21.78
CA GLN A 117 9.29 23.58 21.91
C GLN A 117 9.18 22.84 23.25
N SER A 118 10.28 22.21 23.70
CA SER A 118 10.31 21.55 25.00
C SER A 118 10.07 22.53 26.15
N GLU A 119 10.62 23.74 26.10
CA GLU A 119 10.42 24.76 27.13
C GLU A 119 8.97 25.28 27.15
N ILE A 120 8.36 25.45 25.98
CA ILE A 120 6.93 25.80 25.88
C ILE A 120 6.07 24.73 26.53
N LEU A 121 6.33 23.45 26.24
CA LEU A 121 5.60 22.32 26.83
C LEU A 121 5.74 22.28 28.35
N LYS A 122 6.97 22.50 28.87
CA LYS A 122 7.20 22.57 30.33
C LYS A 122 6.41 23.71 30.97
N LYS A 123 6.38 24.89 30.35
CA LYS A 123 5.58 26.03 30.85
C LYS A 123 4.09 25.70 30.89
N ILE A 124 3.55 25.12 29.81
CA ILE A 124 2.14 24.69 29.75
C ILE A 124 1.85 23.69 30.87
N LEU A 125 2.68 22.66 31.04
CA LEU A 125 2.50 21.66 32.09
C LEU A 125 2.57 22.26 33.50
N SER A 126 3.46 23.23 33.73
CA SER A 126 3.55 23.93 35.02
C SER A 126 2.29 24.74 35.33
N PHE A 127 1.69 25.37 34.32
CA PHE A 127 0.42 26.10 34.47
C PHE A 127 -0.75 25.18 34.87
N TYR A 128 -0.83 23.98 34.30
CA TYR A 128 -1.88 23.01 34.65
C TYR A 128 -1.64 22.29 35.98
N LYS A 129 -0.39 22.18 36.45
CA LYS A 129 -0.08 21.60 37.78
C LYS A 129 -0.37 22.54 38.95
N ASN A 130 -0.46 23.85 38.69
CA ASN A 130 -0.70 24.88 39.71
C ASN A 130 -2.16 25.35 39.77
N LYS A 131 -3.09 24.64 39.11
CA LYS A 131 -4.55 24.79 39.25
C LYS A 131 -5.11 23.60 40.02
#